data_AF-A0A529ADZ7-F1
#
_entry.id   AF-A0A529ADZ7-F1
#
_cell.length_a   1.000
_cell.length_b   1.000
_cell.length_c   1.000
_cell.angle_alpha   90.00
_cell.angle_beta   90.00
_cell.angle_gamma   90.00
#
_symmetry.space_group_name_H-M   'P 1'
#
loop_
_entity.id
_entity.type
_entity.pdbx_description
1 polymer ?
#
loop_
_entity_poly.entity_id
_entity_poly.type
_entity_poly.pdbx_seq_one_letter_code
_entity_poly.pdbx_strand_id
1 'polypeptide(L)' 'MKNRFEAIPNPSCRFEIWDNENDEPVVHHDRLLTFASAKLAERIADFLNDGRSHRRRAGAAKWRVADRDVN' A
#
# COMPACT_ATOMS: atom_id res chain seq x y z
N MET A 1 -14.53 -8.59 -5.81
CA MET A 1 -13.38 -8.25 -6.69
C MET A 1 -12.13 -8.60 -5.92
N LYS A 2 -11.19 -9.34 -6.52
CA LYS A 2 -9.93 -9.70 -5.85
C LYS A 2 -9.11 -8.43 -5.65
N ASN A 3 -8.44 -8.28 -4.50
CA ASN A 3 -7.56 -7.15 -4.26
C ASN A 3 -6.37 -7.19 -5.24
N ARG A 4 -5.97 -6.03 -5.77
CA ARG A 4 -4.84 -5.95 -6.71
C ARG A 4 -3.54 -6.29 -5.98
N PHE A 5 -3.30 -5.65 -4.85
CA PHE A 5 -2.12 -5.92 -4.05
C PHE A 5 -2.46 -6.87 -2.92
N GLU A 6 -1.62 -7.88 -2.72
CA GLU A 6 -1.80 -8.92 -1.71
C GLU A 6 -0.46 -9.22 -1.03
N ALA A 7 -0.49 -9.49 0.28
CA ALA A 7 0.69 -9.92 1.02
C ALA A 7 0.81 -11.45 0.94
N ILE A 8 1.85 -11.95 0.28
CA ILE A 8 2.09 -13.39 0.10
C ILE A 8 3.32 -13.81 0.93
N PRO A 9 3.23 -14.90 1.71
CA PRO A 9 4.39 -15.44 2.41
C PRO A 9 5.42 -16.05 1.45
N ASN A 10 6.68 -15.69 1.63
CA ASN A 10 7.84 -16.28 0.96
C ASN A 10 8.48 -17.36 1.86
N PRO A 11 9.00 -18.48 1.30
CA PRO A 11 9.83 -19.48 1.98
C PRO A 11 10.92 -18.95 2.94
N SER A 12 11.41 -17.73 2.74
CA SER A 12 12.40 -17.07 3.59
C SER A 12 11.83 -16.46 4.88
N CYS A 13 10.62 -16.87 5.30
CA CYS A 13 9.88 -16.31 6.44
C CYS A 13 9.62 -14.79 6.32
N ARG A 14 9.48 -14.30 5.08
CA ARG A 14 9.14 -12.89 4.78
C ARG A 14 7.79 -12.83 4.06
N PHE A 15 7.23 -11.63 3.98
CA PHE A 15 5.98 -11.35 3.29
C PHE A 15 6.25 -10.39 2.16
N GLU A 16 5.94 -10.81 0.93
CA GLU A 16 6.12 -10.03 -0.29
C GLU A 16 4.80 -9.42 -0.68
N ILE A 17 4.83 -8.22 -1.24
CA ILE A 17 3.63 -7.64 -1.85
C ILE A 17 3.56 -8.13 -3.30
N TRP A 18 2.49 -8.81 -3.65
CA TRP A 18 2.21 -9.31 -5.00
C TRP A 18 1.19 -8.42 -5.70
N ASP A 19 1.41 -8.12 -6.98
CA ASP A 19 0.45 -7.45 -7.84
C ASP A 19 -0.31 -8.49 -8.66
N ASN A 20 -1.50 -8.87 -8.20
CA ASN A 20 -2.40 -9.83 -8.85
C ASN A 20 -2.87 -9.38 -10.24
N GLU A 21 -2.74 -8.11 -10.62
CA GLU A 21 -3.13 -7.62 -11.95
C GLU A 21 -2.07 -7.92 -13.00
N ASN A 22 -0.79 -7.84 -12.62
CA ASN A 22 0.35 -8.12 -13.50
C ASN A 22 0.95 -9.51 -13.27
N ASP A 23 0.51 -10.20 -12.21
CA ASP A 23 1.05 -11.47 -11.72
C ASP A 23 2.57 -11.40 -11.43
N GLU A 24 2.99 -10.28 -10.84
CA GLU A 24 4.39 -9.99 -10.54
C GLU A 24 4.54 -9.46 -9.10
N PRO A 25 5.71 -9.65 -8.46
CA PRO A 25 5.98 -9.04 -7.17
C PRO A 25 6.17 -7.53 -7.32
N VAL A 26 5.72 -6.77 -6.33
CA VAL A 26 5.93 -5.32 -6.29
C VAL A 26 7.39 -5.01 -6.00
N VAL A 27 8.02 -4.27 -6.90
CA VAL A 27 9.39 -3.78 -6.78
C VAL A 27 9.38 -2.27 -6.51
N HIS A 28 10.16 -1.83 -5.53
CA HIS A 28 10.38 -0.42 -5.22
C HIS A 28 11.89 -0.12 -5.13
N HIS A 29 12.37 0.86 -5.91
CA HIS A 29 13.79 1.19 -6.02
C HIS A 29 14.67 -0.05 -6.28
N ASP A 30 14.31 -0.82 -7.30
CA ASP A 30 15.03 -2.05 -7.73
C ASP A 30 15.11 -3.15 -6.66
N ARG A 31 14.26 -3.10 -5.63
CA ARG A 31 14.17 -4.11 -4.57
C ARG A 31 12.75 -4.61 -4.41
N LEU A 32 12.61 -5.92 -4.19
CA LEU A 32 11.35 -6.53 -3.83
C LEU A 32 10.81 -5.90 -2.54
N LEU A 33 9.54 -5.49 -2.58
CA LEU A 33 8.87 -4.91 -1.44
C LEU A 33 8.50 -6.03 -0.46
N THR A 34 9.41 -6.30 0.48
CA THR A 34 9.33 -7.44 1.40
C THR A 34 9.41 -7.01 2.86
N PHE A 35 8.58 -7.63 3.70
CA PHE A 35 8.44 -7.32 5.12
C PHE A 35 8.69 -8.54 5.98
N ALA A 36 9.17 -8.34 7.21
CA ALA A 36 9.34 -9.42 8.19
C ALA A 36 8.04 -9.75 8.95
N SER A 37 6.99 -8.94 8.81
CA SER A 37 5.73 -9.08 9.55
C SER A 37 4.54 -9.11 8.59
N ALA A 38 3.68 -10.12 8.75
CA ALA A 38 2.42 -10.27 8.02
C ALA A 38 1.56 -9.01 8.16
N LYS A 39 1.34 -8.57 9.40
CA LYS A 39 0.52 -7.40 9.72
C LYS A 39 1.01 -6.12 9.03
N LEU A 40 2.32 -5.95 8.92
CA LEU A 40 2.89 -4.80 8.22
C LEU A 40 2.68 -4.91 6.71
N ALA A 41 2.92 -6.10 6.14
CA ALA A 41 2.71 -6.36 4.73
C ALA A 41 1.25 -6.16 4.31
N GLU A 42 0.30 -6.70 5.09
CA GLU A 42 -1.14 -6.52 4.89
C GLU A 42 -1.53 -5.05 4.91
N ARG A 43 -1.07 -4.29 5.92
CA ARG A 43 -1.36 -2.85 6.02
C ARG A 43 -0.82 -2.05 4.83
N ILE A 44 0.34 -2.44 4.29
CA ILE A 44 0.90 -1.82 3.08
C ILE A 44 0.11 -2.22 1.83
N ALA A 45 -0.29 -3.49 1.70
CA ALA A 45 -1.16 -3.93 0.61
C ALA A 45 -2.50 -3.16 0.63
N ASP A 46 -3.13 -3.03 1.80
CA ASP A 46 -4.34 -2.24 2.00
C ASP A 46 -4.14 -0.79 1.60
N PHE A 47 -3.04 -0.16 2.03
CA PHE A 47 -2.69 1.21 1.64
C PHE A 47 -2.54 1.38 0.12
N LEU A 48 -1.90 0.42 -0.55
CA LEU A 48 -1.74 0.45 -2.01
C LEU A 48 -3.08 0.28 -2.75
N ASN A 49 -3.96 -0.58 -2.21
CA ASN A 49 -5.32 -0.74 -2.72
C ASN A 49 -6.17 0.54 -2.49
N ASP A 50 -6.00 1.21 -1.34
CA ASP A 50 -6.70 2.45 -0.97
C ASP A 50 -6.19 3.70 -1.71
N GLY A 51 -4.91 3.75 -2.07
CA GLY A 51 -4.34 4.85 -2.85
C GLY A 51 -5.04 5.06 -4.21
N ARG A 52 -5.65 4.01 -4.78
CA ARG A 52 -6.55 4.14 -5.95
C ARG A 52 -7.92 4.75 -5.60
N SER A 53 -8.42 4.56 -4.38
CA SER A 53 -9.66 5.19 -3.92
C SER A 53 -9.52 6.71 -3.80
N HIS A 54 -8.33 7.23 -3.47
CA HIS A 54 -8.08 8.67 -3.43
C HIS A 54 -8.03 9.32 -4.83
N ARG A 55 -7.53 8.63 -5.86
CA ARG A 55 -7.58 9.16 -7.25
C ARG A 55 -9.01 9.24 -7.82
N ARG A 56 -9.99 8.54 -7.25
CA ARG A 56 -11.42 8.70 -7.55
C ARG A 56 -12.15 9.68 -6.61
N ARG A 57 -11.51 10.15 -5.54
CA ARG A 57 -12.08 11.08 -4.55
C ARG A 57 -11.41 12.46 -4.54
N ALA A 58 -10.82 12.89 -5.65
CA ALA A 58 -10.37 14.27 -5.87
C ALA A 58 -11.55 15.23 -6.11
N GLY A 59 -12.60 15.13 -5.29
CA GLY A 59 -13.77 16.00 -5.32
C GLY A 59 -14.42 16.27 -3.95
N ALA A 60 -13.96 15.66 -2.85
CA ALA A 60 -14.75 15.74 -1.60
C ALA A 60 -13.97 15.77 -0.27
N ALA A 61 -12.66 16.08 -0.26
CA ALA A 61 -11.97 16.27 1.02
C ALA A 61 -11.02 17.48 0.96
N LYS A 62 -11.60 18.66 1.16
CA LYS A 62 -10.91 19.84 1.68
C LYS A 62 -10.29 19.45 3.04
N TRP A 63 -9.02 19.07 3.02
CA TRP A 63 -8.21 19.01 4.23
C TRP A 63 -8.02 20.44 4.71
N ARG A 64 -8.83 20.86 5.68
CA ARG A 64 -8.53 22.04 6.49
C ARG A 64 -7.26 21.72 7.27
N VAL A 65 -6.13 22.20 6.78
CA VAL A 65 -4.94 22.38 7.63
C VAL A 65 -5.33 23.45 8.63
N ALA A 66 -5.42 23.08 9.90
CA ALA A 66 -5.52 24.04 10.98
C ALA A 66 -4.22 24.84 10.99
N ASP A 67 -4.36 26.13 10.68
CA ASP A 67 -3.34 27.14 10.86
C ASP A 67 -2.87 27.06 12.32
N ARG A 68 -1.63 26.61 12.52
CA ARG A 68 -0.99 26.68 13.82
C ARG A 68 -0.42 28.08 13.95
N ASP A 69 -1.20 28.90 14.64
CA ASP A 69 -0.80 30.14 15.28
C ASP A 69 0.57 29.96 15.96
N VAL A 70 1.55 30.71 15.49
CA VAL A 70 2.83 30.91 16.17
C VAL A 70 3.12 32.40 16.17
N ASN A 71 2.55 33.06 17.18
CA ASN A 71 3.01 34.24 17.92
C ASN A 71 3.30 35.54 17.15
#